data_AF-A0A1D2TRM6-F1
#
_entry.id   AF-A0A1D2TRM6-F1
#
_cell.length_a   1.000
_cell.length_b   1.000
_cell.length_c   1.000
_cell.angle_alpha   90.00
_cell.angle_beta   90.00
_cell.angle_gamma   90.00
#
_symmetry.space_group_name_H-M   'P 1'
#
loop_
_entity.id
_entity.type
_entity.pdbx_description
1 polymer ?
#
loop_
_entity_poly.entity_id
_entity_poly.type
_entity_poly.pdbx_seq_one_letter_code
_entity_poly.pdbx_strand_id
1 'polypeptide(L)'
;MNAPLRLFVKLSARPLGRGAAACVCLGALLAGCATPFAEAPVDPASPVAQDVARMVREAREEPTFASIPPIPAADRKTGDWGKAADQLELAGARLEQETAANTWTLNDTSRFVARARSEAGPDFDAAASSAAATEAFARELRERATPPPPPR
;
A
#
# COMPACT_ATOMS: atom_id res chain seq x y z
N MET A 1 -12.25 -5.39 -54.97
CA MET A 1 -12.10 -4.42 -56.07
C MET A 1 -11.08 -3.37 -55.63
N ASN A 2 -9.92 -3.38 -56.27
CA ASN A 2 -8.81 -2.47 -56.07
C ASN A 2 -8.95 -1.29 -57.04
N ALA A 3 -8.61 -0.07 -56.60
CA ALA A 3 -7.94 1.03 -57.33
C ALA A 3 -8.15 2.38 -56.57
N PRO A 4 -7.35 3.43 -56.82
CA PRO A 4 -5.93 3.48 -56.48
C PRO A 4 -5.51 4.82 -55.81
N LEU A 5 -4.36 4.76 -55.13
CA LEU A 5 -3.50 5.89 -54.82
C LEU A 5 -3.13 6.68 -56.10
N ARG A 6 -3.23 8.01 -56.03
CA ARG A 6 -2.17 8.99 -56.37
C ARG A 6 -2.77 10.39 -56.58
N LEU A 7 -2.32 11.35 -55.77
CA LEU A 7 -2.06 12.71 -56.23
C LEU A 7 -1.11 13.40 -55.23
N PHE A 8 0.19 13.13 -55.42
CA PHE A 8 1.23 14.02 -54.95
C PHE A 8 1.13 15.32 -55.75
N VAL A 9 0.61 16.38 -55.15
CA VAL A 9 0.80 17.74 -55.64
C VAL A 9 1.82 18.42 -54.73
N LYS A 10 2.94 18.80 -55.35
CA LYS A 10 3.99 19.64 -54.80
C LYS A 10 3.42 20.96 -54.30
N LEU A 11 3.59 21.28 -53.03
CA LEU A 11 3.67 22.68 -52.58
C LEU A 11 5.08 22.98 -52.05
N SER A 12 5.90 23.46 -52.98
CA SER A 12 6.77 24.63 -52.84
C SER A 12 7.20 25.02 -51.42
N ALA A 13 8.43 24.69 -51.07
CA ALA A 13 9.16 25.27 -49.95
C ALA A 13 9.69 26.68 -50.29
N ARG A 14 9.40 27.68 -49.44
CA ARG A 14 10.28 28.79 -48.98
C ARG A 14 9.46 29.95 -48.35
N PRO A 15 10.03 30.81 -47.48
CA PRO A 15 11.21 30.64 -46.63
C PRO A 15 10.90 30.78 -45.13
N LEU A 16 11.85 30.25 -44.37
CA LEU A 16 12.05 30.36 -42.93
C LEU A 16 12.14 31.83 -42.49
N GLY A 17 11.39 32.22 -41.46
CA GLY A 17 11.63 33.48 -40.75
C GLY A 17 10.39 34.01 -40.04
N ARG A 18 10.45 34.06 -38.71
CA ARG A 18 9.53 34.76 -37.78
C ARG A 18 8.37 33.97 -37.15
N GLY A 19 8.23 32.67 -37.39
CA GLY A 19 7.26 31.83 -36.67
C GLY A 19 7.80 31.07 -35.44
N ALA A 20 9.12 30.86 -35.37
CA ALA A 20 9.71 29.93 -34.39
C ALA A 20 9.83 30.51 -32.97
N ALA A 21 9.82 31.83 -32.79
CA ALA A 21 9.94 32.44 -31.46
C ALA A 21 8.66 32.30 -30.61
N ALA A 22 7.49 32.23 -31.25
CA ALA A 22 6.21 32.12 -30.53
C ALA A 22 5.94 30.68 -30.01
N CYS A 23 6.42 29.65 -30.71
CA CYS A 23 6.25 28.26 -30.26
C CYS A 23 7.22 27.87 -29.13
N VAL A 24 8.41 28.50 -29.05
CA VAL A 24 9.38 28.22 -27.98
C VAL A 24 8.92 28.83 -26.64
N CYS A 25 8.31 30.02 -26.65
CA CYS A 25 7.77 30.63 -25.43
C CYS A 25 6.55 29.89 -24.87
N LEU A 26 5.72 29.27 -25.72
CA LEU A 26 4.56 28.50 -25.29
C LEU A 26 4.94 27.11 -24.73
N GLY A 27 6.01 26.50 -25.24
CA GLY A 27 6.54 25.24 -24.70
C GLY A 27 7.21 25.37 -23.33
N ALA A 28 7.88 26.51 -23.07
CA ALA A 28 8.54 26.77 -21.79
C ALA A 28 7.55 26.99 -20.63
N LEU A 29 6.35 27.51 -20.91
CA LEU A 29 5.31 27.71 -19.90
C LEU A 29 4.57 26.42 -19.50
N LEU A 30 4.59 25.38 -20.36
CA LEU A 30 4.02 24.07 -20.06
C LEU A 30 5.02 23.12 -19.35
N ALA A 31 6.32 23.42 -19.40
CA ALA A 31 7.34 22.65 -18.69
C ALA A 31 7.37 22.93 -17.17
N GLY A 32 6.71 24.00 -16.71
CA GLY A 32 6.61 24.35 -15.28
C GLY A 32 5.69 23.44 -14.44
N CYS A 33 4.97 22.49 -15.06
CA CYS A 33 4.07 21.55 -14.39
C CYS A 33 4.47 20.07 -14.51
N ALA A 34 5.73 19.78 -14.82
CA ALA A 34 6.30 18.43 -14.77
C ALA A 34 7.44 18.45 -13.75
N THR A 35 7.46 17.76 -12.61
CA THR A 35 6.86 16.49 -12.22
C THR A 35 6.79 16.45 -10.68
N PRO A 36 5.62 16.46 -10.03
CA PRO A 36 5.54 16.30 -8.57
C PRO A 36 5.90 14.87 -8.10
N PHE A 37 6.19 13.96 -9.02
CA PHE A 37 6.57 12.57 -8.80
C PHE A 37 8.00 12.27 -9.25
N ALA A 38 8.91 13.26 -9.17
CA ALA A 38 10.33 12.98 -9.41
C ALA A 38 10.83 11.99 -8.34
N GLU A 39 11.35 10.84 -8.78
CA GLU A 39 11.98 9.89 -7.88
C GLU A 39 13.16 10.53 -7.15
N ALA A 40 13.20 10.39 -5.83
CA ALA A 40 14.34 10.85 -5.05
C ALA A 40 15.56 9.95 -5.34
N PRO A 41 16.76 10.52 -5.54
CA PRO A 41 17.96 9.71 -5.74
C PRO A 41 18.26 8.88 -4.49
N VAL A 42 18.68 7.63 -4.68
CA VAL A 42 19.14 6.76 -3.59
C VAL A 42 20.49 7.27 -3.09
N ASP A 43 20.61 7.52 -1.78
CA ASP A 43 21.87 7.91 -1.14
C ASP A 43 22.89 6.74 -1.20
N PRO A 44 24.05 6.91 -1.86
CA PRO A 44 25.06 5.86 -1.97
C PRO A 44 25.74 5.51 -0.63
N ALA A 45 25.68 6.38 0.38
CA ALA A 45 26.21 6.09 1.71
C ALA A 45 25.27 5.22 2.57
N SER A 46 24.05 4.97 2.09
CA SER A 46 23.06 4.18 2.82
C SER A 46 23.44 2.68 2.84
N PRO A 47 23.32 2.00 4.01
CA PRO A 47 23.59 0.57 4.11
C PRO A 47 22.68 -0.30 3.23
N VAL A 48 21.53 0.23 2.78
CA VAL A 48 20.58 -0.48 1.89
C VAL A 48 20.70 -0.08 0.42
N ALA A 49 21.65 0.79 0.05
CA ALA A 49 21.75 1.33 -1.32
C ALA A 49 21.92 0.24 -2.39
N GLN A 50 22.70 -0.81 -2.08
CA GLN A 50 22.92 -1.93 -2.99
C GLN A 50 21.66 -2.78 -3.17
N ASP A 51 20.89 -3.00 -2.10
CA ASP A 51 19.65 -3.77 -2.14
C ASP A 51 18.57 -3.04 -2.93
N VAL A 52 18.42 -1.73 -2.71
CA VAL A 52 17.49 -0.89 -3.48
C VAL A 52 17.87 -0.90 -4.97
N ALA A 53 19.15 -0.73 -5.28
CA ALA A 53 19.63 -0.76 -6.66
C ALA A 53 19.41 -2.13 -7.33
N ARG A 54 19.53 -3.23 -6.59
CA ARG A 54 19.20 -4.57 -7.08
C ARG A 54 17.70 -4.70 -7.36
N MET A 55 16.84 -4.30 -6.41
CA MET A 55 15.39 -4.41 -6.54
C MET A 55 14.82 -3.58 -7.70
N VAL A 56 15.34 -2.36 -7.91
CA VAL A 56 14.92 -1.50 -9.04
C VAL A 56 15.30 -2.09 -10.40
N ARG A 57 16.43 -2.80 -10.47
CA ARG A 57 16.90 -3.45 -11.72
C ARG A 57 16.22 -4.79 -12.00
N GLU A 58 15.66 -5.43 -10.98
CA GLU A 58 14.90 -6.66 -11.17
C GLU A 58 13.58 -6.32 -11.88
N ALA A 59 13.52 -6.59 -13.19
CA ALA A 59 12.27 -6.57 -13.92
C ALA A 59 11.34 -7.65 -13.35
N ARG A 60 10.38 -7.22 -12.52
CA ARG A 60 9.30 -8.07 -12.02
C ARG A 60 8.03 -7.71 -12.78
N GLU A 61 7.21 -8.71 -13.05
CA GLU A 61 5.86 -8.46 -13.54
C GLU A 61 5.09 -7.80 -12.40
N GLU A 62 4.79 -6.51 -12.53
CA GLU A 62 4.05 -5.78 -11.50
C GLU A 62 2.59 -6.26 -11.50
N PRO A 63 2.04 -6.60 -10.32
CA PRO A 63 0.63 -6.94 -10.25
C PRO A 63 -0.19 -5.74 -10.70
N THR A 64 -1.06 -5.97 -11.68
CA THR A 64 -1.98 -4.95 -12.15
C THR A 64 -3.30 -5.07 -11.39
N PHE A 65 -4.15 -4.05 -11.45
CA PHE A 65 -5.51 -4.19 -10.93
C PHE A 65 -6.28 -5.37 -11.57
N ALA A 66 -5.89 -5.79 -12.78
CA ALA A 66 -6.46 -6.96 -13.45
C ALA A 66 -5.97 -8.30 -12.87
N SER A 67 -4.85 -8.34 -12.15
CA SER A 67 -4.36 -9.54 -11.47
C SER A 67 -5.01 -9.75 -10.10
N ILE A 68 -5.89 -8.85 -9.66
CA ILE A 68 -6.69 -9.05 -8.46
C ILE A 68 -7.67 -10.20 -8.76
N PRO A 69 -7.63 -11.31 -8.01
CA PRO A 69 -8.59 -12.38 -8.21
C PRO A 69 -10.01 -11.84 -7.97
N PRO A 70 -11.01 -12.30 -8.72
CA PRO A 70 -12.38 -11.88 -8.49
C PRO A 70 -12.79 -12.22 -7.07
N ILE A 71 -13.66 -11.39 -6.50
CA ILE A 71 -14.27 -11.66 -5.19
C ILE A 71 -14.86 -13.07 -5.26
N PRO A 72 -14.49 -13.98 -4.34
CA PRO A 72 -15.13 -15.28 -4.26
C PRO A 72 -16.63 -15.08 -4.24
N ALA A 73 -17.38 -15.82 -5.07
CA ALA A 73 -18.83 -15.76 -5.00
C ALA A 73 -19.24 -15.96 -3.55
N ALA A 74 -20.22 -15.20 -3.06
CA ALA A 74 -20.68 -15.32 -1.69
C ALA A 74 -21.25 -16.74 -1.49
N ASP A 75 -20.42 -17.66 -1.00
CA ASP A 75 -20.76 -19.08 -0.91
C ASP A 75 -21.87 -19.35 0.11
N ARG A 76 -21.99 -18.46 1.10
CA ARG A 76 -22.95 -18.60 2.20
C ARG A 76 -24.16 -17.69 1.99
N LYS A 77 -25.35 -18.29 1.89
CA LYS A 77 -26.62 -17.56 1.86
C LYS A 77 -26.88 -16.91 3.21
N THR A 78 -27.53 -15.75 3.24
CA THR A 78 -27.80 -14.99 4.48
C THR A 78 -28.43 -15.84 5.59
N GLY A 79 -29.41 -16.70 5.25
CA GLY A 79 -30.06 -17.58 6.22
C GLY A 79 -29.16 -18.66 6.83
N ASP A 80 -28.05 -19.01 6.18
CA ASP A 80 -27.11 -20.00 6.70
C ASP A 80 -26.19 -19.43 7.78
N TRP A 81 -26.07 -18.10 7.87
CA TRP A 81 -25.40 -17.44 9.01
C TRP A 81 -26.21 -17.60 10.30
N GLY A 82 -27.53 -17.45 10.24
CA GLY A 82 -28.41 -17.67 11.38
C GLY A 82 -28.31 -19.11 11.90
N LYS A 83 -28.40 -20.09 11.00
CA LYS A 83 -28.23 -21.51 11.37
C LYS A 83 -26.87 -21.80 12.01
N ALA A 84 -25.80 -21.19 11.50
CA ALA A 84 -24.47 -21.37 12.07
C ALA A 84 -24.37 -20.76 13.48
N ALA A 85 -25.01 -19.61 13.71
CA ALA A 85 -25.11 -19.00 15.04
C ALA A 85 -25.91 -19.90 16.00
N ASP A 86 -27.09 -20.38 15.58
CA ASP A 86 -27.92 -21.29 16.37
C ASP A 86 -27.15 -22.57 16.75
N GLN A 87 -26.41 -23.14 15.81
CA GLN A 87 -25.56 -24.31 16.05
C GLN A 87 -24.45 -24.02 17.06
N LEU A 88 -23.85 -22.83 17.02
CA LEU A 88 -22.83 -22.41 17.97
C LEU A 88 -23.40 -22.26 19.38
N GLU A 89 -24.58 -21.66 19.51
CA GLU A 89 -25.27 -21.52 20.80
C GLU A 89 -25.62 -22.89 21.40
N LEU A 90 -26.16 -23.80 20.60
CA LEU A 90 -26.45 -25.18 21.03
C LEU A 90 -25.18 -25.93 21.45
N ALA A 91 -24.09 -25.78 20.71
CA ALA A 91 -22.81 -26.38 21.06
C ALA A 91 -22.25 -25.81 22.37
N GLY A 92 -22.38 -24.50 22.59
CA GLY A 92 -22.01 -23.84 23.84
C GLY A 92 -22.80 -24.37 25.03
N ALA A 93 -24.13 -24.38 24.94
CA ALA A 93 -24.99 -24.90 26.00
C ALA A 93 -24.70 -26.38 26.32
N ARG A 94 -24.40 -27.18 25.30
CA ARG A 94 -23.97 -28.57 25.49
C ARG A 94 -22.62 -28.66 26.21
N LEU A 95 -21.64 -27.86 25.80
CA LEU A 95 -20.33 -27.84 26.45
C LEU A 95 -20.43 -27.43 27.92
N GLU A 96 -21.26 -26.45 28.24
CA GLU A 96 -21.54 -26.04 29.62
C GLU A 96 -22.13 -27.18 30.45
N GLN A 97 -23.08 -27.94 29.89
CA GLN A 97 -23.66 -29.11 30.57
C GLN A 97 -22.62 -30.23 30.76
N GLU A 98 -21.85 -30.54 29.72
CA GLU A 98 -20.80 -31.58 29.76
C GLU A 98 -19.66 -31.22 30.72
N THR A 99 -19.38 -29.93 30.90
CA THR A 99 -18.32 -29.43 31.80
C THR A 99 -18.82 -29.02 33.19
N ALA A 100 -20.13 -29.09 33.45
CA ALA A 100 -20.76 -28.64 34.69
C ALA A 100 -20.19 -29.30 35.96
N ALA A 101 -19.75 -30.56 35.86
CA ALA A 101 -19.16 -31.29 36.97
C ALA A 101 -17.77 -30.76 37.37
N ASN A 102 -17.16 -29.86 36.57
CA ASN A 102 -15.83 -29.28 36.78
C ASN A 102 -14.76 -30.32 37.11
N THR A 103 -14.87 -31.52 36.53
CA THR A 103 -13.97 -32.66 36.78
C THR A 103 -12.63 -32.54 36.04
N TRP A 104 -12.43 -31.47 35.28
CA TRP A 104 -11.19 -31.21 34.57
C TRP A 104 -10.32 -30.23 35.35
N THR A 105 -9.02 -30.53 35.43
CA THR A 105 -8.01 -29.65 36.03
C THR A 105 -7.06 -29.19 34.95
N LEU A 106 -6.86 -27.88 34.82
CA LEU A 106 -5.90 -27.31 33.90
C LEU A 106 -4.49 -27.36 34.52
N ASN A 107 -3.70 -28.35 34.11
CA ASN A 107 -2.30 -28.49 34.54
C ASN A 107 -1.35 -27.78 33.55
N ASP A 108 -0.14 -27.47 33.99
CA ASP A 108 0.95 -26.94 33.14
C ASP A 108 0.64 -25.63 32.38
N THR A 109 -0.26 -24.79 32.91
CA THR A 109 -0.59 -23.47 32.33
C THR A 109 0.63 -22.58 32.15
N SER A 110 1.61 -22.67 33.06
CA SER A 110 2.89 -21.95 32.96
C SER A 110 3.72 -22.38 31.76
N ARG A 111 3.74 -23.67 31.42
CA ARG A 111 4.45 -24.20 30.23
C ARG A 111 3.76 -23.74 28.95
N PHE A 112 2.42 -23.79 28.92
CA PHE A 112 1.65 -23.27 27.80
C PHE A 112 1.93 -21.78 27.56
N VAL A 113 1.88 -20.95 28.61
CA VAL A 113 2.18 -19.51 28.53
C VAL A 113 3.60 -19.26 28.05
N ALA A 114 4.59 -20.00 28.57
CA ALA A 114 5.99 -19.85 28.14
C ALA A 114 6.17 -20.18 26.65
N ARG A 115 5.53 -21.27 26.17
CA ARG A 115 5.54 -21.62 24.75
C ARG A 115 4.84 -20.55 23.90
N ALA A 116 3.64 -20.12 24.29
CA ALA A 116 2.88 -19.11 23.55
C ALA A 116 3.66 -17.80 23.42
N ARG A 117 4.35 -17.37 24.48
CA ARG A 117 5.26 -16.20 24.43
C ARG A 117 6.44 -16.42 23.50
N SER A 118 7.05 -17.60 23.51
CA SER A 118 8.16 -17.90 22.59
C SER A 118 7.73 -17.93 21.11
N GLU A 119 6.49 -18.35 20.83
CA GLU A 119 5.92 -18.42 19.47
C GLU A 119 5.42 -17.07 18.96
N ALA A 120 4.89 -16.21 19.84
CA ALA A 120 4.38 -14.89 19.49
C ALA A 120 5.48 -13.92 19.00
N GLY A 121 6.76 -14.28 19.16
CA GLY A 121 7.90 -13.43 18.84
C GLY A 121 8.30 -12.53 20.01
N PRO A 122 9.26 -11.62 19.81
CA PRO A 122 9.71 -10.72 20.87
C PRO A 122 8.52 -9.93 21.42
N ASP A 123 8.34 -9.93 22.74
CA ASP A 123 7.46 -8.97 23.39
C ASP A 123 7.96 -7.57 22.99
N PHE A 124 7.12 -6.79 22.32
CA PHE A 124 7.41 -5.38 22.12
C PHE A 124 7.42 -4.75 23.50
N ASP A 125 8.59 -4.31 23.93
CA ASP A 125 8.77 -3.71 25.24
C ASP A 125 7.80 -2.52 25.35
N ALA A 126 6.75 -2.65 26.15
CA ALA A 126 5.77 -1.58 26.35
C ALA A 126 6.45 -0.31 26.91
N ALA A 127 7.64 -0.46 27.50
CA ALA A 127 8.52 0.63 27.92
C ALA A 127 8.97 1.53 26.75
N ALA A 128 9.02 1.03 25.51
CA ALA A 128 9.35 1.81 24.32
C ALA A 128 8.22 2.77 23.90
N SER A 129 6.97 2.47 24.28
CA SER A 129 5.80 3.28 23.98
C SER A 129 5.36 4.09 25.20
N SER A 130 6.25 4.95 25.70
CA SER A 130 5.90 5.91 26.75
C SER A 130 5.22 7.16 26.16
N ALA A 131 4.42 7.84 26.99
CA ALA A 131 3.83 9.14 26.61
C ALA A 131 4.92 10.15 26.22
N ALA A 132 6.06 10.15 26.93
CA ALA A 132 7.21 11.00 26.62
C ALA A 132 7.82 10.70 25.24
N ALA A 133 7.99 9.42 24.88
CA ALA A 133 8.48 9.03 23.56
C ALA A 133 7.51 9.45 22.45
N THR A 134 6.20 9.34 22.71
CA THR A 134 5.15 9.75 21.77
C THR A 134 5.15 11.26 21.55
N GLU A 135 5.29 12.05 22.63
CA GLU A 135 5.37 13.52 22.53
C GLU A 135 6.62 14.00 21.82
N ALA A 136 7.78 13.36 22.06
CA ALA A 136 9.03 13.66 21.38
C ALA A 136 8.90 13.44 19.87
N PHE A 137 8.36 12.29 19.45
CA PHE A 137 8.11 11.98 18.04
C PHE A 137 7.11 12.94 17.41
N ALA A 138 6.01 13.27 18.10
CA ALA A 138 5.03 14.23 17.61
C ALA A 138 5.62 15.65 17.48
N ARG A 139 6.60 16.03 18.31
CA ARG A 139 7.33 17.30 18.18
C ARG A 139 8.19 17.30 16.93
N GLU A 140 8.98 16.26 16.71
CA GLU A 140 9.82 16.10 15.52
C GLU A 140 8.99 16.19 14.22
N LEU A 141 7.82 15.55 14.19
CA LEU A 141 6.92 15.63 13.03
C LEU A 141 6.39 17.05 12.78
N ARG A 142 6.08 17.81 13.83
CA ARG A 142 5.64 19.21 13.70
C ARG A 142 6.77 20.12 13.21
N GLU A 143 7.99 19.92 13.70
CA GLU A 143 9.17 20.67 13.25
C GLU A 143 9.49 20.43 11.78
N ARG A 144 9.25 19.21 11.28
CA ARG A 144 9.45 18.85 9.87
C ARG A 144 8.32 19.29 8.95
N ALA A 145 7.16 19.65 9.49
CA ALA A 145 6.01 20.07 8.69
C ALA A 145 6.18 21.51 8.18
N THR A 146 6.05 21.72 6.87
CA THR A 146 6.01 23.07 6.29
C THR A 146 4.64 23.70 6.57
N PRO A 147 4.54 24.89 7.17
CA PRO A 147 3.26 25.55 7.45
C PRO A 147 2.45 25.81 6.17
N PRO A 148 1.11 25.73 6.23
CA PRO A 148 0.27 26.10 5.10
C PRO A 148 0.40 27.60 4.79
N PRO A 149 0.28 28.02 3.51
CA PRO A 149 0.32 29.42 3.15
C PRO A 149 -0.83 30.20 3.80
N PRO A 150 -0.66 31.49 4.12
CA PRO A 150 -1.71 32.29 4.75
C PRO A 150 -2.92 32.45 3.80
N PRO A 151 -4.14 32.54 4.35
CA PRO A 151 -5.33 32.83 3.56
C PRO A 151 -5.22 34.21 2.91
N ARG A 152 -5.75 34.35 1.69
CA ARG A 152 -5.85 35.61 0.96
C ARG A 152 -7.04 36.44 1.42
#